data_AF-A0A954LPX1-F1
#
_entry.id   AF-A0A954LPX1-F1
#
_cell.length_a   1.000
_cell.length_b   1.000
_cell.length_c   1.000
_cell.angle_alpha   90.00
_cell.angle_beta   90.00
_cell.angle_gamma   90.00
#
_symmetry.space_group_name_H-M   'P 1'
#
loop_
_entity.id
_entity.type
_entity.pdbx_description
1 polymer ?
#
loop_
_entity_poly.entity_id
_entity_poly.type
_entity_poly.pdbx_seq_one_letter_code
_entity_poly.pdbx_strand_id
1 'polypeptide(L)'
;YLQEIVASDEYHTFMKKQGFGVDIKGPQKFETFLDGQETQWKKVLEAAGYIHGANDPGPFALPTALGVVLCLGGLSQLVFWLSSRKKSASSPSDETKEEDSEADARNTNVVILVGALVAYLSLLPVLGFMWDTMCFATLIIWWLGSHRWVGLFTAFVSALILTVLVKALFVWGFHITLPESSLGLPDFLPDRIIQPASSEDEDSKSE
;
A
#
# COMPACT_ATOMS: atom_id res chain seq x y z
N TYR A 1 -28.94 -42.74 -2.54
CA TYR A 1 -28.23 -42.50 -1.27
C TYR A 1 -28.18 -41.02 -0.89
N LEU A 2 -27.46 -40.13 -1.60
CA LEU A 2 -27.43 -38.70 -1.21
C LEU A 2 -28.81 -38.03 -1.22
N GLN A 3 -29.65 -38.31 -2.23
CA GLN A 3 -31.03 -37.80 -2.27
C GLN A 3 -31.89 -38.27 -1.10
N GLU A 4 -31.62 -39.47 -0.58
CA GLU A 4 -32.37 -40.07 0.53
C GLU A 4 -31.98 -39.44 1.86
N ILE A 5 -30.68 -39.18 2.08
CA ILE A 5 -30.18 -38.42 3.24
C ILE A 5 -30.73 -37.00 3.21
N VAL A 6 -30.66 -36.35 2.05
CA VAL A 6 -31.07 -34.96 1.90
C VAL A 6 -32.59 -34.80 2.02
N ALA A 7 -33.36 -35.84 1.68
CA ALA A 7 -34.81 -35.87 1.88
C ALA A 7 -35.24 -36.27 3.30
N SER A 8 -34.31 -36.67 4.18
CA SER A 8 -34.64 -37.08 5.54
C SER A 8 -35.02 -35.90 6.44
N ASP A 9 -36.00 -36.12 7.32
CA ASP A 9 -36.46 -35.12 8.28
C ASP A 9 -35.37 -34.78 9.31
N GLU A 10 -34.51 -35.73 9.65
CA GLU A 10 -33.37 -35.53 10.53
C GLU A 10 -32.40 -34.49 9.95
N TYR A 11 -32.11 -34.58 8.65
CA TYR A 11 -31.23 -33.64 7.97
C TYR A 11 -31.82 -32.23 7.94
N HIS A 12 -33.10 -32.09 7.57
CA HIS A 12 -33.77 -30.78 7.56
C HIS A 12 -33.88 -30.17 8.96
N THR A 13 -34.16 -30.97 9.98
CA THR A 13 -34.23 -30.53 11.38
C THR A 13 -32.86 -30.05 11.86
N PHE A 14 -31.81 -30.81 11.54
CA PHE A 14 -30.44 -30.42 11.87
C PHE A 14 -30.04 -29.10 11.21
N MET A 15 -30.24 -28.97 9.89
CA MET A 15 -29.85 -27.75 9.15
C MET A 15 -30.63 -26.52 9.62
N LYS A 16 -31.93 -26.67 9.88
CA LYS A 16 -32.76 -25.61 10.43
C LYS A 16 -32.31 -25.20 11.84
N LYS A 17 -31.95 -26.16 12.69
CA LYS A 17 -31.43 -25.89 14.05
C LYS A 17 -30.11 -25.10 14.02
N GLN A 18 -29.29 -25.27 12.97
CA GLN A 18 -28.06 -24.51 12.76
C GLN A 18 -28.28 -23.17 12.04
N GLY A 19 -29.51 -22.83 11.66
CA GLY A 19 -29.83 -21.57 10.96
C GLY A 19 -29.49 -21.58 9.46
N PHE A 20 -29.21 -22.74 8.86
CA PHE A 20 -28.98 -22.84 7.42
C PHE A 20 -30.30 -22.92 6.65
N GLY A 21 -30.48 -22.02 5.68
CA GLY A 21 -31.51 -22.15 4.66
C GLY A 21 -31.06 -23.19 3.63
N VAL A 22 -31.71 -24.35 3.61
CA VAL A 22 -31.37 -25.42 2.65
C VAL A 22 -32.27 -25.31 1.42
N ASP A 23 -31.67 -24.97 0.29
CA ASP A 23 -32.31 -25.08 -1.04
C ASP A 23 -31.54 -26.11 -1.87
N ILE A 24 -32.09 -27.31 -2.00
CA ILE A 24 -31.45 -28.41 -2.75
C ILE A 24 -31.86 -28.28 -4.21
N LYS A 25 -30.89 -27.90 -5.04
CA LYS A 25 -31.07 -27.81 -6.49
C LYS A 25 -30.68 -29.14 -7.15
N GLY A 26 -31.51 -29.61 -8.08
CA GLY A 26 -31.12 -30.71 -8.98
C GLY A 26 -29.93 -30.29 -9.87
N PRO A 27 -29.22 -31.24 -10.51
CA PRO A 27 -27.95 -30.99 -11.19
C PRO A 27 -28.02 -29.84 -12.21
N GLN A 28 -29.04 -29.82 -13.08
CA GLN A 28 -29.23 -28.76 -14.07
C GLN A 28 -29.47 -27.38 -13.43
N LYS A 29 -30.30 -27.33 -12.38
CA LYS A 29 -30.55 -26.08 -11.64
C LYS A 29 -29.31 -25.61 -10.88
N PHE A 30 -28.45 -26.53 -10.46
CA PHE A 30 -27.20 -26.22 -9.79
C PHE A 30 -26.17 -25.63 -10.75
N GLU A 31 -26.03 -26.17 -11.96
CA GLU A 31 -25.19 -25.59 -13.02
C GLU A 31 -25.63 -24.15 -13.34
N THR A 32 -26.92 -23.92 -13.60
CA THR A 32 -27.42 -22.55 -13.86
C THR A 32 -27.20 -21.61 -12.66
N PHE A 33 -27.25 -22.13 -11.43
CA PHE A 33 -26.94 -21.36 -10.23
C PHE A 33 -25.46 -21.00 -10.16
N LEU A 34 -24.56 -21.94 -10.47
CA LEU A 34 -23.11 -21.69 -10.51
C LEU A 34 -22.77 -20.65 -11.58
N ASP A 35 -23.33 -20.74 -12.77
CA ASP A 35 -23.11 -19.76 -13.84
C ASP A 35 -23.58 -18.35 -13.43
N GLY A 36 -24.72 -18.29 -12.72
CA GLY A 36 -25.24 -17.04 -12.16
C GLY A 36 -24.34 -16.46 -11.07
N GLN A 37 -23.84 -17.31 -10.16
CA GLN A 37 -22.90 -16.91 -9.11
C GLN A 37 -21.56 -16.47 -9.72
N GLU A 38 -21.02 -17.21 -10.67
CA GLU A 38 -19.78 -16.85 -11.36
C GLU A 38 -19.92 -15.49 -12.04
N THR A 39 -21.03 -15.23 -12.73
CA THR A 39 -21.30 -13.93 -13.35
C THR A 39 -21.40 -12.80 -12.30
N GLN A 40 -22.05 -13.05 -11.17
CA GLN A 40 -22.18 -12.08 -10.08
C GLN A 40 -20.83 -11.79 -9.43
N TRP A 41 -20.08 -12.84 -9.08
CA TRP A 41 -18.77 -12.73 -8.46
C TRP A 41 -17.74 -12.13 -9.42
N LYS A 42 -17.81 -12.44 -10.71
CA LYS A 42 -16.97 -11.81 -11.73
C LYS A 42 -17.12 -10.30 -11.70
N LYS A 43 -18.35 -9.78 -11.63
CA LYS A 43 -18.59 -8.33 -11.49
C LYS A 43 -18.03 -7.76 -10.19
N VAL A 44 -18.18 -8.47 -9.07
CA VAL A 44 -17.63 -8.02 -7.78
C VAL A 44 -16.11 -8.02 -7.81
N LEU A 45 -15.49 -9.06 -8.36
CA LEU A 45 -14.05 -9.18 -8.47
C LEU A 45 -13.46 -8.19 -9.48
N GLU A 46 -14.17 -7.90 -10.57
CA GLU A 46 -13.81 -6.85 -11.52
C GLU A 46 -13.90 -5.47 -10.87
N ALA A 47 -15.00 -5.18 -10.16
CA ALA A 47 -15.15 -3.92 -9.41
C ALA A 47 -14.13 -3.78 -8.26
N ALA A 48 -13.72 -4.88 -7.64
CA ALA A 48 -12.70 -4.92 -6.60
C ALA A 48 -11.26 -4.98 -7.15
N GLY A 49 -11.11 -5.05 -8.48
CA GLY A 49 -9.80 -5.07 -9.13
C GLY A 49 -8.99 -6.36 -8.93
N TYR A 50 -9.65 -7.51 -8.82
CA TYR A 50 -9.01 -8.83 -8.79
C TYR A 50 -8.99 -9.53 -10.14
N ILE A 51 -9.96 -9.21 -11.02
CA ILE A 51 -9.99 -9.71 -12.39
C ILE A 51 -9.55 -8.57 -13.29
N HIS A 52 -8.26 -8.52 -13.58
CA HIS A 52 -7.68 -7.57 -14.52
C HIS A 52 -7.04 -8.30 -15.70
N GLY A 53 -7.05 -7.64 -16.86
CA GLY A 53 -6.37 -8.09 -18.07
C GLY A 53 -4.87 -8.26 -17.85
N ALA A 54 -4.20 -8.91 -18.80
CA ALA A 54 -2.83 -9.45 -18.74
C ALA A 54 -1.67 -8.51 -18.28
N ASN A 55 -1.95 -7.25 -17.92
CA ASN A 55 -0.94 -6.23 -17.59
C ASN A 55 -0.98 -5.73 -16.14
N ASP A 56 -1.91 -6.17 -15.28
CA ASP A 56 -1.85 -5.75 -13.88
C ASP A 56 -0.83 -6.57 -13.08
N PRO A 57 0.11 -5.90 -12.40
CA PRO A 57 1.14 -6.58 -11.65
C PRO A 57 0.49 -7.16 -10.39
N GLY A 58 0.26 -8.47 -10.40
CA GLY A 58 -0.51 -9.18 -9.36
C GLY A 58 0.02 -8.98 -7.92
N PRO A 59 -0.61 -9.60 -6.91
CA PRO A 59 -0.35 -9.31 -5.49
C PRO A 59 1.11 -9.48 -5.02
N PHE A 60 1.93 -10.17 -5.81
CA PHE A 60 3.36 -10.35 -5.55
C PHE A 60 4.26 -9.22 -6.07
N ALA A 61 3.72 -8.30 -6.86
CA ALA A 61 4.49 -7.22 -7.47
C ALA A 61 5.09 -6.25 -6.44
N LEU A 62 4.30 -5.85 -5.44
CA LEU A 62 4.75 -4.94 -4.40
C LEU A 62 5.89 -5.57 -3.57
N PRO A 63 5.76 -6.78 -3.00
CA PRO A 63 6.87 -7.46 -2.31
C PRO A 63 8.13 -7.60 -3.19
N THR A 64 7.94 -7.88 -4.49
CA THR A 64 9.06 -8.06 -5.42
C THR A 64 9.78 -6.74 -5.67
N ALA A 65 9.04 -5.67 -5.97
CA ALA A 65 9.61 -4.32 -6.17
C ALA A 65 10.34 -3.84 -4.90
N LEU A 66 9.75 -4.06 -3.74
CA LEU A 66 10.32 -3.69 -2.44
C LEU A 66 11.61 -4.48 -2.18
N GLY A 67 11.62 -5.79 -2.47
CA GLY A 67 12.82 -6.64 -2.42
C GLY A 67 13.94 -6.16 -3.35
N VAL A 68 13.61 -5.77 -4.59
CA VAL A 68 14.59 -5.21 -5.55
C VAL A 68 15.18 -3.91 -5.02
N VAL A 69 14.35 -3.00 -4.51
CA VAL A 69 14.81 -1.72 -3.94
C VAL A 69 15.71 -1.96 -2.73
N LEU A 70 15.36 -2.87 -1.82
CA LEU A 70 16.21 -3.21 -0.68
C LEU A 70 17.53 -3.86 -1.10
N CYS A 71 17.51 -4.77 -2.08
CA CYS A 71 18.74 -5.36 -2.61
C CYS A 71 19.66 -4.29 -3.22
N LEU A 72 19.12 -3.37 -4.01
CA LEU A 72 19.88 -2.28 -4.61
C LEU A 72 20.40 -1.30 -3.54
N GLY A 73 19.56 -0.93 -2.58
CA GLY A 73 19.94 -0.09 -1.45
C GLY A 73 21.06 -0.72 -0.63
N GLY A 74 20.92 -2.00 -0.27
CA GLY A 74 21.94 -2.76 0.45
C GLY A 74 23.26 -2.88 -0.31
N LEU A 75 23.21 -3.15 -1.63
CA LEU A 75 24.40 -3.16 -2.48
C LEU A 75 25.07 -1.78 -2.51
N SER A 76 24.30 -0.70 -2.67
CA SER A 76 24.85 0.66 -2.71
C SER A 76 25.57 1.01 -1.41
N GLN A 77 25.00 0.62 -0.26
CA GLN A 77 25.57 0.90 1.05
C GLN A 77 26.81 0.03 1.32
N LEU A 78 26.82 -1.22 0.86
CA LEU A 78 27.99 -2.10 0.93
C LEU A 78 29.15 -1.55 0.08
N VAL A 79 28.88 -1.10 -1.14
CA VAL A 79 29.88 -0.48 -2.01
C VAL A 79 30.43 0.81 -1.41
N PHE A 80 29.56 1.64 -0.84
CA PHE A 80 29.96 2.88 -0.16
C PHE A 80 30.85 2.59 1.06
N TRP A 81 30.51 1.57 1.85
CA TRP A 81 31.31 1.15 3.00
C TRP A 81 32.68 0.59 2.60
N LEU A 82 32.74 -0.28 1.59
CA LEU A 82 33.99 -0.82 1.05
C LEU A 82 34.89 0.29 0.47
N SER A 83 34.29 1.31 -0.14
CA SER A 83 35.00 2.47 -0.69
C SER A 83 35.51 3.41 0.41
N SER A 84 34.74 3.57 1.49
CA SER A 84 35.11 4.42 2.63
C SER A 84 36.23 3.80 3.47
N ARG A 85 36.33 2.46 3.53
CA ARG A 85 37.45 1.77 4.20
C ARG A 85 38.83 2.13 3.61
N LYS A 86 38.91 2.51 2.33
CA LYS A 86 40.18 2.95 1.72
C LYS A 86 40.64 4.33 2.20
N LYS A 87 39.78 5.12 2.85
CA LYS A 87 40.11 6.46 3.36
C LYS A 87 40.39 6.53 4.86
N SER A 88 40.11 5.49 5.63
CA SER A 88 40.20 5.53 7.11
C SER A 88 41.35 4.72 7.72
N ALA A 89 42.46 4.54 7.00
CA ALA A 89 43.64 3.83 7.53
C ALA A 89 44.49 4.66 8.52
N SER A 90 43.99 5.79 9.06
CA SER A 90 44.72 6.59 10.04
C SER A 90 43.88 6.90 11.28
N SER A 91 44.32 6.33 12.39
CA SER A 91 44.04 6.65 13.79
C SER A 91 42.94 5.83 14.50
N PRO A 92 43.35 4.82 15.29
CA PRO A 92 42.52 4.17 16.29
C PRO A 92 42.99 4.56 17.70
N SER A 93 42.21 5.34 18.45
CA SER A 93 42.23 5.35 19.94
C SER A 93 41.31 6.44 20.50
N ASP A 94 40.17 6.03 21.07
CA ASP A 94 39.50 6.59 22.26
C ASP A 94 38.12 5.89 22.34
N GLU A 95 38.03 4.70 22.94
CA GLU A 95 37.62 4.48 24.35
C GLU A 95 36.38 5.30 24.74
N THR A 96 35.17 4.76 24.56
CA THR A 96 34.48 3.82 25.48
C THR A 96 34.24 4.43 26.86
N LYS A 97 33.25 5.34 26.95
CA LYS A 97 32.61 5.76 28.21
C LYS A 97 31.29 6.55 28.02
N GLU A 98 30.40 6.13 27.11
CA GLU A 98 29.08 6.76 26.92
C GLU A 98 27.88 5.78 26.81
N GLU A 99 28.06 4.49 27.08
CA GLU A 99 27.00 3.47 26.82
C GLU A 99 25.72 3.64 27.66
N ASP A 100 25.78 4.25 28.85
CA ASP A 100 24.60 4.37 29.72
C ASP A 100 23.73 5.61 29.39
N SER A 101 24.29 6.66 28.77
CA SER A 101 23.52 7.86 28.39
C SER A 101 22.88 7.74 27.01
N GLU A 102 23.45 6.92 26.11
CA GLU A 102 22.87 6.71 24.78
C GLU A 102 21.59 5.88 24.83
N ALA A 103 21.44 4.97 25.80
CA ALA A 103 20.26 4.14 25.93
C ALA A 103 18.98 4.97 26.20
N ASP A 104 19.07 5.98 27.06
CA ASP A 104 17.94 6.86 27.40
C ASP A 104 17.60 7.85 26.28
N ALA A 105 18.62 8.39 25.59
CA ALA A 105 18.40 9.22 24.41
C ALA A 105 17.73 8.42 23.28
N ARG A 106 18.14 7.17 23.09
CA ARG A 106 17.53 6.26 22.11
C ARG A 106 16.07 5.96 22.43
N ASN A 107 15.74 5.65 23.67
CA ASN A 107 14.36 5.36 24.07
C ASN A 107 13.45 6.58 23.89
N THR A 108 13.94 7.78 24.25
CA THR A 108 13.20 9.02 24.05
C THR A 108 12.92 9.28 22.57
N ASN A 109 13.91 9.06 21.71
CA ASN A 109 13.77 9.19 20.26
C ASN A 109 12.75 8.20 19.67
N VAL A 110 12.72 6.95 20.18
CA VAL A 110 11.73 5.95 19.75
C VAL A 110 10.32 6.38 20.16
N VAL A 111 10.10 6.84 21.39
CA VAL A 111 8.79 7.30 21.86
C VAL A 111 8.30 8.49 21.03
N ILE A 112 9.17 9.46 20.74
CA ILE A 112 8.86 10.60 19.88
C ILE A 112 8.48 10.14 18.47
N LEU A 113 9.23 9.21 17.89
CA LEU A 113 8.98 8.70 16.54
C LEU A 113 7.65 7.93 16.45
N VAL A 114 7.33 7.12 17.46
CA VAL A 114 6.04 6.43 17.56
C VAL A 114 4.90 7.45 17.71
N GLY A 115 5.08 8.47 18.57
CA GLY A 115 4.09 9.54 18.74
C GLY A 115 3.85 10.32 17.44
N ALA A 116 4.91 10.66 16.71
CA ALA A 116 4.83 11.34 15.42
C ALA A 116 4.12 10.47 14.36
N LEU A 117 4.35 9.16 14.36
CA LEU A 117 3.66 8.23 13.47
C LEU A 117 2.15 8.16 13.76
N VAL A 118 1.75 8.10 15.03
CA VAL A 118 0.32 8.12 15.42
C VAL A 118 -0.34 9.45 15.03
N ALA A 119 0.38 10.57 15.21
CA ALA A 119 -0.09 11.88 14.76
C ALA A 119 -0.29 11.90 13.24
N TYR A 120 0.69 11.45 12.46
CA TYR A 120 0.61 11.29 11.00
C TYR A 120 -0.64 10.50 10.59
N LEU A 121 -0.85 9.30 11.15
CA LEU A 121 -2.02 8.49 10.84
C LEU A 121 -3.36 9.17 11.15
N SER A 122 -3.38 10.03 12.17
CA SER A 122 -4.57 10.79 12.56
C SER A 122 -4.82 12.00 11.65
N LEU A 123 -3.77 12.55 11.03
CA LEU A 123 -3.84 13.69 10.11
C LEU A 123 -4.17 13.29 8.67
N LEU A 124 -3.82 12.06 8.25
CA LEU A 124 -4.13 11.50 6.93
C LEU A 124 -5.54 11.82 6.39
N PRO A 125 -6.65 11.57 7.11
CA PRO A 125 -8.00 11.83 6.59
C PRO A 125 -8.33 13.32 6.43
N VAL A 126 -7.59 14.20 7.12
CA VAL A 126 -7.81 15.65 7.07
C VAL A 126 -6.95 16.29 5.98
N LEU A 127 -5.64 16.04 6.03
CA LEU A 127 -4.66 16.68 5.13
C LEU A 127 -4.56 15.99 3.76
N GLY A 128 -4.91 14.71 3.68
CA GLY A 128 -4.65 13.87 2.52
C GLY A 128 -3.20 13.38 2.47
N PHE A 129 -2.96 12.36 1.64
CA PHE A 129 -1.68 11.64 1.60
C PHE A 129 -0.47 12.53 1.29
N MET A 130 -0.56 13.45 0.32
CA MET A 130 0.61 14.22 -0.12
C MET A 130 1.13 15.20 0.94
N TRP A 131 0.24 16.02 1.50
CA TRP A 131 0.63 17.06 2.45
C TRP A 131 1.14 16.45 3.74
N ASP A 132 0.48 15.39 4.20
CA ASP A 132 0.86 14.71 5.44
C ASP A 132 2.22 14.00 5.29
N THR A 133 2.45 13.27 4.20
CA THR A 133 3.72 12.59 3.92
C THR A 133 4.86 13.60 3.73
N MET A 134 4.62 14.70 3.00
CA MET A 134 5.63 15.73 2.76
C MET A 134 6.04 16.43 4.07
N CYS A 135 5.06 16.82 4.90
CA CYS A 135 5.30 17.40 6.22
C CYS A 135 6.07 16.43 7.11
N PHE A 136 5.61 15.19 7.21
CA PHE A 136 6.22 14.16 8.05
C PHE A 136 7.66 13.85 7.62
N ALA A 137 7.90 13.61 6.32
CA ALA A 137 9.24 13.34 5.80
C ALA A 137 10.19 14.54 6.00
N THR A 138 9.72 15.77 5.76
CA THR A 138 10.51 16.98 6.00
C THR A 138 10.87 17.11 7.48
N LEU A 139 9.91 16.85 8.38
CA LEU A 139 10.10 16.94 9.82
C LEU A 139 11.10 15.88 10.32
N ILE A 140 10.99 14.63 9.84
CA ILE A 140 11.95 13.57 10.14
C ILE A 140 13.36 13.92 9.66
N ILE A 141 13.52 14.37 8.40
CA ILE A 141 14.84 14.70 7.85
C ILE A 141 15.45 15.90 8.58
N TRP A 142 14.64 16.89 8.93
CA TRP A 142 15.07 18.04 9.72
C TRP A 142 15.52 17.60 11.13
N TRP A 143 14.75 16.71 11.75
CA TRP A 143 15.06 16.17 13.08
C TRP A 143 16.33 15.31 13.10
N LEU A 144 16.65 14.59 12.01
CA LEU A 144 17.88 13.78 11.87
C LEU A 144 19.19 14.57 11.73
N GLY A 145 19.19 15.89 11.98
CA GLY A 145 20.43 16.63 12.24
C GLY A 145 20.86 17.60 11.14
N SER A 146 19.98 17.87 10.18
CA SER A 146 20.18 18.92 9.20
C SER A 146 19.68 20.28 9.74
N HIS A 147 20.27 20.80 10.82
CA HIS A 147 19.84 22.09 11.39
C HIS A 147 20.24 23.29 10.51
N ARG A 148 21.12 23.13 9.52
CA ARG A 148 21.43 24.23 8.60
C ARG A 148 20.26 24.50 7.67
N TRP A 149 19.90 25.78 7.50
CA TRP A 149 18.84 26.25 6.60
C TRP A 149 18.93 25.68 5.18
N VAL A 150 20.15 25.50 4.66
CA VAL A 150 20.40 24.85 3.37
C VAL A 150 19.83 23.43 3.32
N GLY A 151 19.92 22.73 4.44
CA GLY A 151 19.46 21.37 4.54
C GLY A 151 17.95 21.22 4.68
N LEU A 152 17.24 22.25 5.17
CA LEU A 152 15.77 22.29 5.15
C LEU A 152 15.26 22.35 3.71
N PHE A 153 15.88 23.16 2.85
CA PHE A 153 15.53 23.20 1.43
C PHE A 153 15.77 21.85 0.75
N THR A 154 16.93 21.22 0.99
CA THR A 154 17.19 19.89 0.42
C THR A 154 16.24 18.82 0.95
N ALA A 155 15.85 18.90 2.23
CA ALA A 155 14.89 17.99 2.85
C ALA A 155 13.48 18.15 2.26
N PHE A 156 13.04 19.38 2.04
CA PHE A 156 11.76 19.66 1.42
C PHE A 156 11.73 19.14 -0.03
N VAL A 157 12.77 19.43 -0.82
CA VAL A 157 12.88 18.95 -2.20
C VAL A 157 12.93 17.43 -2.25
N SER A 158 13.71 16.77 -1.38
CA SER A 158 13.78 15.31 -1.35
C SER A 158 12.44 14.69 -0.92
N ALA A 159 11.77 15.26 0.08
CA ALA A 159 10.45 14.83 0.53
C ALA A 159 9.41 14.97 -0.58
N LEU A 160 9.42 16.09 -1.32
CA LEU A 160 8.54 16.31 -2.47
C LEU A 160 8.77 15.25 -3.56
N ILE A 161 10.03 15.04 -3.96
CA ILE A 161 10.39 14.04 -4.98
C ILE A 161 9.95 12.64 -4.54
N LEU A 162 10.25 12.26 -3.30
CA LEU A 162 9.88 10.97 -2.74
C LEU A 162 8.36 10.78 -2.73
N THR A 163 7.62 11.80 -2.28
CA THR A 163 6.15 11.77 -2.20
C THR A 163 5.52 11.64 -3.59
N VAL A 164 6.00 12.40 -4.57
CA VAL A 164 5.54 12.30 -5.97
C VAL A 164 5.84 10.93 -6.54
N LEU A 165 7.05 10.39 -6.31
CA LEU A 165 7.45 9.08 -6.80
C LEU A 165 6.61 7.96 -6.18
N VAL A 166 6.35 8.01 -4.87
CA VAL A 166 5.47 7.06 -4.20
C VAL A 166 4.03 7.19 -4.72
N LYS A 167 3.48 8.40 -4.84
CA LYS A 167 2.14 8.61 -5.41
C LYS A 167 2.05 8.05 -6.83
N ALA A 168 3.04 8.32 -7.67
CA ALA A 168 3.11 7.78 -9.04
C ALA A 168 3.18 6.25 -9.03
N LEU A 169 3.96 5.64 -8.13
CA LEU A 169 4.02 4.19 -7.99
C LEU A 169 2.67 3.58 -7.58
N PHE A 170 1.96 4.20 -6.63
CA PHE A 170 0.65 3.71 -6.19
C PHE A 170 -0.46 3.91 -7.22
N VAL A 171 -0.49 5.07 -7.86
CA VAL A 171 -1.53 5.41 -8.83
C VAL A 171 -1.29 4.72 -10.17
N TRP A 172 -0.09 4.82 -10.73
CA TRP A 172 0.23 4.24 -12.06
C TRP A 172 0.67 2.78 -11.98
N GLY A 173 1.37 2.40 -10.90
CA GLY A 173 1.87 1.04 -10.75
C GLY A 173 0.85 0.08 -10.13
N PHE A 174 0.12 0.54 -9.11
CA PHE A 174 -0.81 -0.33 -8.37
C PHE A 174 -2.29 0.00 -8.58
N HIS A 175 -2.63 1.08 -9.30
CA HIS A 175 -4.01 1.54 -9.49
C HIS A 175 -4.77 1.72 -8.15
N ILE A 176 -4.06 2.02 -7.06
CA ILE A 176 -4.65 2.23 -5.74
C ILE A 176 -5.03 3.70 -5.60
N THR A 177 -6.29 3.97 -5.27
CA THR A 177 -6.76 5.30 -4.91
C THR A 177 -6.24 5.65 -3.52
N LEU A 178 -5.54 6.78 -3.43
CA LEU A 178 -5.03 7.31 -2.16
C LEU A 178 -6.07 8.26 -1.56
N PRO A 179 -6.17 8.35 -0.21
CA PRO A 179 -7.13 9.23 0.44
C PRO A 179 -6.93 10.69 0.02
N GLU A 180 -7.97 11.24 -0.57
CA GLU A 180 -8.03 12.65 -0.97
C GLU A 180 -8.16 13.54 0.27
N SER A 181 -7.64 14.76 0.17
CA SER A 181 -7.78 15.73 1.25
C SER A 181 -9.23 16.18 1.37
N SER A 182 -9.83 16.03 2.55
CA SER A 182 -11.16 16.59 2.83
C SER A 182 -11.18 18.13 2.81
N LEU A 183 -10.00 18.76 2.92
CA LEU A 183 -9.80 20.20 2.84
C LEU A 183 -9.88 20.78 1.41
N GLY A 184 -10.00 19.95 0.37
CA GLY A 184 -10.07 20.42 -1.02
C GLY A 184 -8.79 21.10 -1.50
N LEU A 185 -7.64 20.72 -0.95
CA LEU A 185 -6.35 21.24 -1.40
C LEU A 185 -6.05 20.73 -2.81
N PRO A 186 -5.44 21.55 -3.68
CA PRO A 186 -5.16 21.15 -5.05
C PRO A 186 -4.21 19.96 -5.05
N ASP A 187 -4.66 18.85 -5.61
CA ASP A 187 -3.79 17.73 -5.92
C ASP A 187 -2.88 18.13 -7.09
N PHE A 188 -1.57 18.06 -6.88
CA PHE A 188 -0.55 18.42 -7.88
C PHE A 188 -0.57 17.53 -9.14
N LEU A 189 -1.36 16.46 -9.16
CA LEU A 189 -1.54 15.62 -10.34
C LEU A 189 -2.94 15.87 -10.92
N PRO A 190 -3.05 16.22 -12.22
CA PRO A 190 -4.33 16.46 -12.85
C PRO A 190 -5.13 15.15 -12.92
N ASP A 191 -6.37 15.16 -12.41
CA ASP A 191 -7.32 14.02 -12.47
C ASP A 191 -7.55 13.49 -13.89
N ARG A 192 -7.25 14.30 -14.90
CA ARG A 192 -7.49 14.01 -16.32
C ARG A 192 -6.69 12.85 -16.92
N ILE A 193 -5.71 12.28 -16.23
CA ILE A 193 -4.92 11.16 -16.79
C ILE A 193 -5.50 9.79 -16.41
N ILE A 194 -6.41 9.72 -15.44
CA ILE A 194 -6.83 8.44 -14.83
C ILE A 194 -8.14 7.89 -15.42
N GLN A 195 -8.87 8.63 -16.27
CA GLN A 195 -9.95 8.02 -17.03
C GLN A 195 -9.35 7.29 -18.24
N PRO A 196 -9.26 5.94 -18.24
CA PRO A 196 -9.04 5.23 -19.48
C PRO A 196 -10.15 5.69 -20.41
N ALA A 197 -9.82 6.14 -21.61
CA ALA A 197 -10.77 6.57 -22.62
C ALA A 197 -11.90 5.54 -22.67
N SER A 198 -13.03 5.86 -22.02
CA SER A 198 -14.19 5.01 -22.04
C SER A 198 -14.58 4.91 -23.49
N SER A 199 -14.71 3.68 -23.95
CA SER A 199 -15.10 3.23 -25.28
C SER A 199 -16.42 3.87 -25.76
N GLU A 200 -16.39 5.16 -26.10
CA GLU A 200 -17.50 5.90 -26.71
C GLU A 200 -17.72 5.56 -28.20
N ASP A 201 -17.02 4.56 -28.76
CA ASP A 201 -17.04 4.27 -30.20
C ASP A 201 -17.84 3.02 -30.63
N GLU A 202 -18.68 2.40 -29.78
CA GLU A 202 -19.46 1.22 -30.19
C GLU A 202 -20.95 1.45 -30.50
N ASP A 203 -21.47 2.68 -30.53
CA ASP A 203 -22.91 2.92 -30.77
C ASP A 203 -23.26 3.56 -32.13
N SER A 204 -22.33 3.62 -33.10
CA SER A 204 -22.59 4.26 -34.41
C SER A 204 -22.83 3.30 -35.58
N LYS A 205 -23.13 2.01 -35.35
CA LYS A 205 -23.26 1.04 -36.45
C LYS A 205 -24.49 0.12 -36.35
N SER A 206 -25.67 0.71 -36.23
CA SER A 206 -26.91 0.04 -36.60
C SER A 206 -27.98 1.04 -37.04
N GLU A 207 -27.84 1.55 -38.27
CA GLU A 207 -28.95 2.01 -39.11
C GLU A 207 -28.75 1.48 -40.54
#